data_AF-A0A1S8THH2-F1
#
_entry.id   AF-A0A1S8THH2-F1
#
_cell.length_a   1.000
_cell.length_b   1.000
_cell.length_c   1.000
_cell.angle_alpha   90.00
_cell.angle_beta   90.00
_cell.angle_gamma   90.00
#
_symmetry.space_group_name_H-M   'P 1'
#
loop_
_entity.id
_entity.type
_entity.pdbx_description
1 polymer ?
#
loop_
_entity_poly.entity_id
_entity_poly.type
_entity_poly.pdbx_seq_one_letter_code
_entity_poly.pdbx_strand_id
1 'polypeptide(L)' 'MKLTPIRLRRLKLGLQSEEVMESLNISKSTFYKLEQGWASPSPKVIKKLAEVYECTIDEIFKDLKIAE' A
#
# COMPACT_ATOMS: atom_id res chain seq x y z
N MET A 1 14.83 -0.70 -9.84
CA MET A 1 13.67 -0.34 -8.97
C MET A 1 13.43 -1.49 -8.00
N LYS A 2 13.44 -1.24 -6.69
CA LYS A 2 13.18 -2.28 -5.68
C LYS A 2 11.68 -2.58 -5.67
N LEU A 3 11.29 -3.82 -5.98
CA LEU A 3 9.91 -4.28 -5.84
C LEU A 3 9.67 -4.54 -4.35
N THR A 4 8.85 -3.72 -3.71
CA THR A 4 8.42 -3.93 -2.32
C THR A 4 7.28 -4.94 -2.27
N PRO A 5 7.08 -5.62 -1.12
CA PRO A 5 5.94 -6.52 -0.95
C PRO A 5 4.59 -5.85 -1.20
N ILE A 6 4.42 -4.62 -0.71
CA ILE A 6 3.17 -3.85 -0.90
C ILE A 6 2.88 -3.58 -2.38
N ARG A 7 3.91 -3.25 -3.18
CA ARG A 7 3.77 -3.06 -4.62
C ARG A 7 3.49 -4.37 -5.35
N LEU A 8 4.13 -5.46 -4.92
CA LEU A 8 3.87 -6.79 -5.48
C LEU A 8 2.41 -7.23 -5.26
N ARG A 9 1.83 -6.93 -4.09
CA ARG A 9 0.42 -7.22 -3.81
C ARG A 9 -0.51 -6.52 -4.79
N ARG A 10 -0.31 -5.20 -5.00
CA ARG A 10 -1.08 -4.45 -6.00
C ARG A 10 -0.98 -5.06 -7.40
N LEU A 11 0.25 -5.41 -7.83
CA LEU A 11 0.47 -6.00 -9.15
C LEU A 11 -0.17 -7.39 -9.29
N LYS A 12 -0.17 -8.20 -8.24
CA LYS A 12 -0.85 -9.52 -8.23
C LYS A 12 -2.36 -9.41 -8.39
N LEU A 13 -2.95 -8.32 -7.86
CA LEU A 13 -4.37 -8.02 -8.00
C LEU A 13 -4.71 -7.33 -9.32
N GLY A 14 -3.73 -6.99 -10.16
CA GLY A 14 -3.95 -6.29 -11.42
C GLY A 14 -4.40 -4.84 -11.27
N LEU A 15 -4.30 -4.26 -10.07
CA LEU A 15 -4.79 -2.91 -9.76
C LEU A 15 -3.87 -1.82 -10.32
N GLN A 16 -4.45 -0.80 -10.94
CA GLN A 16 -3.70 0.38 -11.37
C GLN A 16 -3.35 1.28 -10.19
N SER A 17 -2.23 1.99 -10.31
CA SER A 17 -1.80 2.92 -9.25
C SER A 17 -2.81 4.04 -9.03
N GLU A 18 -3.42 4.54 -10.11
CA GLU A 18 -4.45 5.60 -10.06
C GLU A 18 -5.71 5.18 -9.31
N GLU A 19 -6.26 4.00 -9.59
CA GLU A 19 -7.44 3.45 -8.91
C GLU A 19 -7.22 3.34 -7.40
N VAL A 20 -6.03 2.90 -7.00
CA VAL A 20 -5.67 2.76 -5.58
C VAL A 20 -5.49 4.13 -4.94
N MET A 21 -4.84 5.08 -5.62
CA MET A 21 -4.66 6.44 -5.11
C MET A 21 -5.99 7.15 -4.87
N GLU A 22 -6.93 7.01 -5.80
CA GLU A 22 -8.28 7.56 -5.69
C GLU A 22 -9.05 6.94 -4.51
N SER A 23 -9.02 5.60 -4.40
CA SER A 23 -9.67 4.87 -3.29
C SER A 23 -9.12 5.26 -1.92
N LEU A 24 -7.80 5.43 -1.83
CA LEU A 24 -7.11 5.86 -0.61
C LEU A 24 -7.27 7.36 -0.34
N ASN A 25 -7.60 8.16 -1.36
CA ASN A 25 -7.62 9.61 -1.35
C ASN A 25 -6.27 10.19 -0.86
N ILE A 26 -5.17 9.74 -1.49
CA ILE A 26 -3.80 10.19 -1.18
C ILE A 26 -3.11 10.75 -2.43
N SER A 27 -2.10 11.59 -2.22
CA SER A 27 -1.32 12.13 -3.33
C SER A 27 -0.42 11.07 -3.97
N LYS A 28 -0.08 11.30 -5.24
CA LYS A 28 0.86 10.48 -6.01
C LYS A 28 2.21 10.33 -5.31
N SER A 29 2.73 11.41 -4.74
CA SER A 29 3.98 11.38 -3.96
C SER A 29 3.89 10.49 -2.73
N THR A 30 2.76 10.52 -2.00
CA THR A 30 2.54 9.64 -0.84
C THR A 30 2.45 8.19 -1.26
N PHE A 31 1.72 7.89 -2.33
CA PHE A 31 1.58 6.53 -2.86
C PHE A 31 2.92 5.95 -3.32
N TYR A 32 3.74 6.71 -4.05
CA TYR A 32 5.07 6.22 -4.44
C TYR A 32 5.99 5.96 -3.25
N LYS A 33 6.00 6.83 -2.23
CA LYS A 33 6.76 6.57 -1.00
C LYS A 33 6.29 5.29 -0.32
N LEU A 34 4.99 5.05 -0.30
CA LEU A 34 4.39 3.84 0.24
C LEU A 34 4.84 2.60 -0.55
N GLU A 35 4.75 2.63 -1.88
CA GLU A 35 5.24 1.56 -2.75
C GLU A 35 6.76 1.36 -2.69
N GLN A 36 7.52 2.34 -2.24
CA GLN A 36 8.97 2.21 -2.07
C GLN A 36 9.35 1.78 -0.64
N GLY A 37 8.38 1.71 0.29
CA GLY A 37 8.61 1.37 1.70
C GLY A 37 9.16 2.51 2.56
N TRP A 38 9.02 3.76 2.11
CA TRP A 38 9.50 4.98 2.80
C TRP A 38 8.38 5.73 3.54
N ALA A 39 7.15 5.23 3.51
CA ALA A 39 6.02 5.86 4.16
C ALA A 39 5.55 5.03 5.36
N SER A 40 5.25 5.72 6.47
CA SER A 40 4.48 5.20 7.59
C SER A 40 3.05 5.76 7.49
N PRO A 41 2.13 5.10 6.75
CA PRO A 41 0.76 5.55 6.60
C PRO A 41 0.00 5.54 7.93
N SER A 42 -1.03 6.37 8.03
CA SER A 42 -1.91 6.38 9.20
C SER A 42 -2.75 5.10 9.28
N PRO A 43 -3.26 4.72 10.47
CA PRO A 43 -4.12 3.53 10.61
C PRO A 43 -5.34 3.53 9.68
N LYS A 44 -5.88 4.71 9.36
CA LYS A 44 -6.98 4.87 8.39
C LYS A 44 -6.58 4.44 6.98
N VAL A 45 -5.38 4.82 6.53
CA VAL A 45 -4.85 4.43 5.21
C VAL A 45 -4.52 2.94 5.19
N ILE A 46 -3.97 2.40 6.27
CA ILE A 46 -3.69 0.96 6.41
C ILE A 46 -4.99 0.15 6.30
N LYS A 47 -6.04 0.55 7.02
CA LYS A 47 -7.35 -0.10 6.93
C LYS A 47 -7.91 -0.08 5.51
N LYS A 48 -7.90 1.07 4.84
CA LYS A 48 -8.35 1.18 3.45
C LYS A 48 -7.49 0.37 2.49
N LEU A 49 -6.17 0.29 2.70
CA LEU A 49 -5.28 -0.54 1.90
C LEU A 49 -5.65 -2.02 2.04
N ALA A 50 -5.93 -2.47 3.27
CA ALA A 50 -6.39 -3.82 3.53
C ALA A 50 -7.71 -4.12 2.78
N GLU A 51 -8.66 -3.17 2.80
CA GLU A 51 -9.92 -3.27 2.06
C GLU A 51 -9.71 -3.32 0.52
N VAL A 52 -8.90 -2.41 -0.03
CA VAL A 52 -8.63 -2.32 -1.48
C VAL A 52 -7.80 -3.50 -1.99
N TYR A 53 -6.88 -4.01 -1.17
CA TYR A 53 -6.03 -5.15 -1.52
C TYR A 53 -6.60 -6.50 -1.08
N GLU A 54 -7.87 -6.52 -0.66
CA GLU A 54 -8.62 -7.72 -0.27
C GLU A 54 -7.82 -8.61 0.70
N CYS A 55 -7.21 -7.97 1.70
CA CYS A 55 -6.32 -8.65 2.64
C CYS A 55 -6.46 -8.13 4.06
N THR A 56 -5.70 -8.72 4.98
CA THR A 56 -5.76 -8.32 6.39
C THR A 56 -4.85 -7.13 6.68
N ILE A 57 -5.20 -6.38 7.73
CA ILE A 57 -4.38 -5.27 8.22
C ILE A 57 -2.97 -5.76 8.59
N ASP A 58 -2.85 -6.96 9.18
CA ASP A 58 -1.57 -7.56 9.57
C ASP A 58 -0.64 -7.77 8.37
N GLU A 59 -1.19 -8.25 7.25
CA GLU A 59 -0.44 -8.40 6.02
C GLU A 59 0.04 -7.06 5.44
N ILE A 60 -0.76 -5.99 5.55
CA ILE A 60 -0.33 -4.64 5.15
C ILE A 60 0.83 -4.17 6.04
N PHE A 61 0.77 -4.39 7.36
CA PHE A 61 1.87 -4.05 8.27
C PHE A 61 3.16 -4.79 7.91
N LYS A 62 3.05 -6.09 7.62
CA LYS A 62 4.18 -6.92 7.17
C LYS A 62 4.76 -6.43 5.85
N ASP A 63 3.91 -6.08 4.89
CA ASP A 63 4.33 -5.65 3.57
C ASP A 63 5.00 -4.27 3.56
N LEU A 64 4.60 -3.40 4.48
CA LEU A 64 5.21 -2.09 4.72
C LEU A 64 6.47 -2.17 5.59
N LYS A 65 6.84 -3.36 6.09
CA LYS A 65 7.96 -3.56 7.02
C LYS A 65 7.90 -2.63 8.23
N ILE A 66 6.70 -2.41 8.77
CA ILE A 66 6.51 -1.56 9.96
C ILE A 66 7.00 -2.28 11.23
N ALA A 67 7.42 -3.55 11.13
CA ALA A 67 8.15 -4.26 12.17
C ALA A 67 9.36 -4.97 11.57
N GLU A 68 10.55 -4.45 11.86
CA GLU A 68 11.69 -5.19 12.43
C GLU A 68 12.52 -4.22 13.28
#